data_AF-B7FGC7-F1
#
_entry.id   AF-B7FGC7-F1
#
_cell.length_a   1.000
_cell.length_b   1.000
_cell.length_c   1.000
_cell.angle_alpha   90.00
_cell.angle_beta   90.00
_cell.angle_gamma   90.00
#
_symmetry.space_group_name_H-M   'P 1'
#
loop_
_entity.id
_entity.type
_entity.pdbx_description
1 polymer ?
#
loop_
_entity_poly.entity_id
_entity_poly.type
_entity_poly.pdbx_seq_one_letter_code
_entity_poly.pdbx_strand_id
1 'polypeptide(L)'
;MQGHPNDTPESTEFFRSKGTYQTEKGKFFLTWYSNKLLTHGDEILDEANKVFLGCKVKLAAKIAGIHWWYKTESHAAELTSGYYNLSDRDGYRPVARMFARHNAILNFTCLEMRNSEQPEEAKSCAQELVQQVLSDGWRENLEVAGENALPRYDSEGYNQILLNARPNGVNKKGPPKLRMYGVTYLRLTEELFQKQNFDIFKIFVKKMHANQDLCPDPEKYYHYTVPMERSKPKIPLEVLLEATKPVKPYPWSEVTDMSVSEATGFFFDLLAIILSVFRKNRN
;
A
#
# COMPACT_ATOMS: atom_id res chain seq x y z
N MET A 1 -20.61 -13.47 22.76
CA MET A 1 -19.15 -13.42 23.04
C MET A 1 -18.42 -13.00 21.76
N GLN A 2 -17.30 -12.27 21.82
CA GLN A 2 -16.60 -11.74 20.62
C GLN A 2 -15.89 -12.81 19.77
N GLY A 3 -15.73 -14.04 20.29
CA GLY A 3 -15.00 -15.14 19.64
C GLY A 3 -13.57 -15.30 20.16
N HIS A 4 -12.86 -16.28 19.63
CA HIS A 4 -11.44 -16.58 19.85
C HIS A 4 -10.60 -16.20 18.62
N PRO A 5 -9.26 -16.04 18.73
CA PRO A 5 -8.42 -15.57 17.62
C PRO A 5 -8.49 -16.38 16.32
N ASN A 6 -8.89 -17.65 16.37
CA ASN A 6 -8.97 -18.55 15.23
C ASN A 6 -10.41 -18.76 14.71
N ASP A 7 -11.39 -18.03 15.26
CA ASP A 7 -12.78 -18.12 14.83
C ASP A 7 -12.98 -17.45 13.46
N THR A 8 -13.93 -17.97 12.68
CA THR A 8 -14.39 -17.30 11.47
C THR A 8 -15.43 -16.24 11.81
N PRO A 9 -15.56 -15.14 11.02
CA PRO A 9 -16.51 -14.07 11.34
C PRO A 9 -17.93 -14.57 11.62
N GLU A 10 -18.44 -15.49 10.79
CA GLU A 10 -19.80 -16.04 10.90
C GLU A 10 -20.03 -16.91 12.14
N SER A 11 -18.96 -17.48 12.72
CA SER A 11 -19.06 -18.24 13.97
C SER A 11 -19.21 -17.36 15.22
N THR A 12 -18.99 -16.04 15.09
CA THR A 12 -19.06 -15.10 16.19
C THR A 12 -20.36 -14.31 16.18
N GLU A 13 -20.91 -14.02 17.37
CA GLU A 13 -22.09 -13.15 17.50
C GLU A 13 -21.80 -11.70 17.07
N PHE A 14 -20.53 -11.29 17.19
CA PHE A 14 -20.13 -9.93 16.89
C PHE A 14 -20.02 -9.67 15.39
N PHE A 15 -19.34 -10.54 14.63
CA PHE A 15 -19.00 -10.31 13.22
C PHE A 15 -19.89 -11.02 12.19
N ARG A 16 -20.75 -11.96 12.59
CA ARG A 16 -21.71 -12.60 11.67
C ARG A 16 -22.59 -11.58 10.96
N SER A 17 -23.21 -11.97 9.84
CA SER A 17 -24.18 -11.10 9.16
C SER A 17 -25.28 -10.62 10.13
N LYS A 18 -25.59 -9.32 10.10
CA LYS A 18 -26.49 -8.63 11.06
C LYS A 18 -26.06 -8.81 12.54
N GLY A 19 -24.78 -9.03 12.77
CA GLY A 19 -24.17 -9.19 14.08
C GLY A 19 -24.04 -7.87 14.85
N THR A 20 -23.44 -7.96 16.04
CA THR A 20 -23.33 -6.82 16.95
C THR A 20 -22.58 -5.63 16.33
N TYR A 21 -21.61 -5.87 15.43
CA TYR A 21 -20.82 -4.82 14.79
C TYR A 21 -21.67 -3.80 14.01
N GLN A 22 -22.85 -4.20 13.51
CA GLN A 22 -23.78 -3.32 12.77
C GLN A 22 -24.75 -2.56 13.68
N THR A 23 -24.86 -2.93 14.97
CA THR A 23 -25.74 -2.27 15.94
C THR A 23 -25.16 -0.92 16.39
N GLU A 24 -25.98 -0.04 16.95
CA GLU A 24 -25.52 1.24 17.52
C GLU A 24 -24.41 1.04 18.57
N LYS A 25 -24.55 0.02 19.42
CA LYS A 25 -23.53 -0.34 20.42
C LYS A 25 -22.21 -0.77 19.75
N GLY A 26 -22.29 -1.60 18.69
CA GLY A 26 -21.12 -2.07 17.95
C GLY A 26 -20.40 -0.93 17.23
N LYS A 27 -21.16 -0.08 16.51
CA LYS A 27 -20.62 1.11 15.84
C LYS A 27 -19.98 2.09 16.81
N PHE A 28 -20.61 2.32 17.97
CA PHE A 28 -20.04 3.14 19.03
C PHE A 28 -18.72 2.56 19.52
N PHE A 29 -18.69 1.25 19.82
CA PHE A 29 -17.48 0.55 20.27
C PHE A 29 -16.36 0.63 19.22
N LEU A 30 -16.63 0.29 17.96
CA LEU A 30 -15.64 0.30 16.89
C LEU A 30 -15.11 1.70 16.61
N THR A 31 -15.99 2.71 16.64
CA THR A 31 -15.57 4.12 16.54
C THR A 31 -14.66 4.51 17.69
N TRP A 32 -15.05 4.22 18.93
CA TRP A 32 -14.20 4.49 20.10
C TRP A 32 -12.84 3.79 19.98
N TYR A 33 -12.84 2.51 19.62
CA TYR A 33 -11.65 1.67 19.54
C TYR A 33 -10.68 2.15 18.46
N SER A 34 -11.16 2.39 17.23
CA SER A 34 -10.31 2.90 16.15
C SER A 34 -9.79 4.31 16.44
N ASN A 35 -10.59 5.14 17.11
CA ASN A 35 -10.17 6.51 17.45
C ASN A 35 -9.04 6.52 18.48
N LYS A 36 -8.89 5.48 19.31
CA LYS A 36 -7.72 5.35 20.18
C LYS A 36 -6.42 5.26 19.39
N LEU A 37 -6.41 4.54 18.26
CA LEU A 37 -5.23 4.47 17.39
C LEU A 37 -4.94 5.80 16.68
N LEU A 38 -5.97 6.54 16.25
CA LEU A 38 -5.80 7.87 15.66
C LEU A 38 -5.16 8.85 16.65
N THR A 39 -5.72 8.95 17.87
CA THR A 39 -5.17 9.82 18.91
C THR A 39 -3.76 9.40 19.31
N HIS A 40 -3.51 8.11 19.47
CA HIS A 40 -2.19 7.58 19.81
C HIS A 40 -1.13 7.94 18.75
N GLY A 41 -1.44 7.72 17.47
CA GLY A 41 -0.54 8.05 16.38
C GLY A 41 -0.26 9.56 16.28
N ASP A 42 -1.30 10.39 16.44
CA ASP A 42 -1.18 11.86 16.44
C ASP A 42 -0.27 12.36 17.56
N GLU A 43 -0.48 11.88 18.79
CA GLU A 43 0.31 12.29 19.95
C GLU A 43 1.78 11.88 19.83
N ILE A 44 2.07 10.65 19.39
CA ILE A 44 3.45 10.19 19.22
C ILE A 44 4.14 10.91 18.07
N LEU A 45 3.47 11.12 16.94
CA LEU A 45 4.04 11.87 15.82
C LEU A 45 4.27 13.34 16.20
N ASP A 46 3.44 13.91 17.05
CA ASP A 46 3.63 15.26 17.58
C ASP A 46 4.92 15.38 18.39
N GLU A 47 5.22 14.41 19.27
CA GLU A 47 6.46 14.35 20.03
C GLU A 47 7.67 14.06 19.14
N ALA A 48 7.58 13.09 18.22
CA ALA A 48 8.65 12.79 17.27
C ALA A 48 9.02 14.03 16.45
N ASN A 49 8.02 14.80 16.01
CA ASN A 49 8.25 16.05 15.29
C ASN A 49 8.96 17.12 16.15
N LYS A 50 8.71 17.19 17.46
CA LYS A 50 9.47 18.08 18.36
C LYS A 50 10.93 17.67 18.46
N VAL A 51 11.20 16.37 18.57
CA VAL A 51 12.56 15.83 18.70
C VAL A 51 13.39 16.08 17.44
N PHE A 52 12.80 15.89 16.26
CA PHE A 52 13.49 16.02 14.97
C PHE A 52 13.31 17.39 14.30
N LEU A 53 12.79 18.39 15.01
CA LEU A 53 12.56 19.73 14.47
C LEU A 53 13.87 20.32 13.91
N GLY A 54 13.84 20.81 12.67
CA GLY A 54 15.00 21.35 11.98
C GLY A 54 15.98 20.30 11.42
N CYS A 55 15.83 19.01 11.75
CA CYS A 55 16.63 17.95 11.14
C CYS A 55 16.18 17.70 9.69
N LYS A 56 17.12 17.38 8.79
CA LYS A 56 16.82 16.93 7.43
C LYS A 56 16.46 15.44 7.41
N VAL A 57 15.31 15.11 8.00
CA VAL A 57 14.74 13.75 8.03
C VAL A 57 13.22 13.82 7.84
N LYS A 58 12.59 12.72 7.40
CA LYS A 58 11.14 12.57 7.32
C LYS A 58 10.66 11.59 8.38
N LEU A 59 9.52 11.90 9.01
CA LEU A 59 8.83 10.92 9.84
C LEU A 59 8.10 9.93 8.95
N ALA A 60 8.01 8.68 9.39
CA ALA A 60 7.18 7.67 8.77
C ALA A 60 6.51 6.84 9.87
N ALA A 61 5.29 6.41 9.61
CA ALA A 61 4.58 5.49 10.49
C ALA A 61 4.04 4.32 9.67
N LYS A 62 4.09 3.12 10.27
CA LYS A 62 3.77 1.87 9.61
C LYS A 62 2.31 1.48 9.83
N ILE A 63 1.63 1.14 8.75
CA ILE A 63 0.26 0.63 8.74
C ILE A 63 0.30 -0.84 8.28
N ALA A 64 -0.32 -1.74 9.04
CA ALA A 64 -0.30 -3.16 8.74
C ALA A 64 -1.29 -3.52 7.62
N GLY A 65 -0.91 -4.44 6.74
CA GLY A 65 -1.75 -4.95 5.67
C GLY A 65 -2.57 -6.14 6.14
N ILE A 66 -3.74 -5.86 6.71
CA ILE A 66 -4.65 -6.89 7.21
C ILE A 66 -5.61 -7.32 6.09
N HIS A 67 -5.11 -8.17 5.20
CA HIS A 67 -5.79 -8.48 3.94
C HIS A 67 -6.83 -9.62 4.03
N TRP A 68 -6.77 -10.45 5.07
CA TRP A 68 -7.73 -11.54 5.30
C TRP A 68 -9.06 -11.01 5.86
N TRP A 69 -10.15 -11.67 5.50
CA TRP A 69 -11.54 -11.25 5.73
C TRP A 69 -11.98 -9.93 5.07
N TYR A 70 -11.11 -9.27 4.31
CA TYR A 70 -11.43 -8.02 3.59
C TYR A 70 -12.59 -8.21 2.58
N LYS A 71 -12.75 -9.40 1.99
CA LYS A 71 -13.89 -9.68 1.08
C LYS A 71 -15.23 -9.90 1.81
N THR A 72 -15.23 -9.94 3.14
CA THR A 72 -16.46 -10.14 3.93
C THR A 72 -17.04 -8.80 4.35
N GLU A 73 -18.36 -8.70 4.51
CA GLU A 73 -19.02 -7.47 4.99
C GLU A 73 -18.52 -6.99 6.36
N SER A 74 -17.93 -7.89 7.15
CA SER A 74 -17.49 -7.59 8.51
C SER A 74 -16.08 -7.01 8.59
N HIS A 75 -15.22 -7.28 7.59
CA HIS A 75 -13.79 -6.94 7.65
C HIS A 75 -13.15 -7.31 9.02
N ALA A 76 -13.55 -8.45 9.61
CA ALA A 76 -13.35 -8.73 11.05
C ALA A 76 -11.90 -8.57 11.55
N ALA A 77 -10.91 -8.96 10.72
CA ALA A 77 -9.51 -8.82 11.10
C ALA A 77 -9.04 -7.36 11.13
N GLU A 78 -9.50 -6.52 10.21
CA GLU A 78 -9.22 -5.08 10.23
C GLU A 78 -9.86 -4.45 11.48
N LEU A 79 -11.12 -4.78 11.75
CA LEU A 79 -11.85 -4.25 12.91
C LEU A 79 -11.18 -4.59 14.25
N THR A 80 -10.74 -5.83 14.42
CA THR A 80 -10.02 -6.27 15.64
C THR A 80 -8.62 -5.64 15.75
N SER A 81 -7.97 -5.37 14.62
CA SER A 81 -6.69 -4.64 14.55
C SER A 81 -6.84 -3.13 14.80
N GLY A 82 -8.07 -2.64 14.93
CA GLY A 82 -8.39 -1.22 15.18
C GLY A 82 -8.56 -0.38 13.93
N TYR A 83 -8.46 -0.97 12.74
CA TYR A 83 -8.82 -0.33 11.47
C TYR A 83 -10.31 -0.51 11.24
N TYR A 84 -11.10 0.51 11.55
CA TYR A 84 -12.55 0.48 11.32
C TYR A 84 -12.88 0.70 9.83
N ASN A 85 -12.47 -0.24 8.99
CA ASN A 85 -12.69 -0.25 7.56
C ASN A 85 -13.88 -1.18 7.23
N LEU A 86 -14.81 -0.70 6.41
CA LEU A 86 -15.94 -1.43 5.86
C LEU A 86 -16.20 -0.95 4.43
N SER A 87 -17.05 -1.66 3.69
CA SER A 87 -17.43 -1.28 2.31
C SER A 87 -18.05 0.12 2.20
N ASP A 88 -18.71 0.60 3.26
CA ASP A 88 -19.35 1.92 3.35
C ASP A 88 -18.63 2.89 4.29
N ARG A 89 -17.47 2.50 4.84
CA ARG A 89 -16.68 3.31 5.78
C ARG A 89 -15.18 3.12 5.54
N ASP A 90 -14.53 4.16 5.05
CA ASP A 90 -13.10 4.19 4.87
C ASP A 90 -12.36 4.27 6.23
N GLY A 91 -11.64 3.21 6.56
CA GLY A 91 -10.89 3.10 7.83
C GLY A 91 -9.47 3.68 7.77
N TYR A 92 -8.93 3.92 6.58
CA TYR A 92 -7.51 4.25 6.38
C TYR A 92 -7.30 5.74 6.04
N ARG A 93 -8.23 6.37 5.30
CA ARG A 93 -8.10 7.79 4.98
C ARG A 93 -8.10 8.73 6.21
N PRO A 94 -8.83 8.45 7.32
CA PRO A 94 -8.64 9.21 8.56
C PRO A 94 -7.21 9.14 9.11
N VAL A 95 -6.53 8.00 8.96
CA VAL A 95 -5.13 7.83 9.36
C VAL A 95 -4.21 8.66 8.46
N ALA A 96 -4.42 8.62 7.14
CA ALA A 96 -3.69 9.45 6.20
C ALA A 96 -3.89 10.96 6.49
N ARG A 97 -5.12 11.38 6.75
CA ARG A 97 -5.42 12.77 7.11
C ARG A 97 -4.70 13.20 8.40
N MET A 98 -4.64 12.31 9.39
CA MET A 98 -3.89 12.58 10.62
C MET A 98 -2.39 12.74 10.32
N PHE A 99 -1.79 11.85 9.53
CA PHE A 99 -0.37 11.95 9.13
C PHE A 99 -0.06 13.25 8.37
N ALA A 100 -1.02 13.79 7.61
CA ALA A 100 -0.82 14.98 6.78
C ALA A 100 -0.48 16.24 7.59
N ARG A 101 -0.94 16.34 8.85
CA ARG A 101 -0.57 17.47 9.71
C ARG A 101 0.89 17.39 10.18
N HIS A 102 1.47 16.19 10.18
CA HIS A 102 2.86 15.93 10.59
C HIS A 102 3.84 15.89 9.40
N ASN A 103 3.35 15.98 8.17
CA ASN A 103 4.14 15.70 6.95
C ASN A 103 4.86 14.35 7.03
N ALA A 104 4.18 13.35 7.62
CA ALA A 104 4.71 12.01 7.79
C ALA A 104 4.41 11.13 6.57
N ILE A 105 5.30 10.19 6.27
CA ILE A 105 5.13 9.18 5.23
C ILE A 105 4.22 8.06 5.78
N LEU A 106 3.19 7.71 5.01
CA LEU A 106 2.42 6.49 5.24
C LEU A 106 3.22 5.31 4.68
N ASN A 107 3.74 4.44 5.54
CA ASN A 107 4.46 3.24 5.12
C ASN A 107 3.55 2.00 5.26
N PHE A 108 3.19 1.39 4.14
CA PHE A 108 2.27 0.25 4.10
C PHE A 108 2.98 -1.07 3.73
N THR A 109 2.38 -2.22 3.99
CA THR A 109 2.96 -3.54 3.66
C THR A 109 2.10 -4.32 2.65
N CYS A 110 2.44 -5.58 2.37
CA CYS A 110 1.76 -6.46 1.40
C CYS A 110 1.90 -6.04 -0.07
N LEU A 111 2.91 -5.23 -0.41
CA LEU A 111 3.09 -4.73 -1.78
C LEU A 111 3.35 -5.82 -2.83
N GLU A 112 3.76 -7.01 -2.40
CA GLU A 112 4.11 -8.16 -3.24
C GLU A 112 2.98 -9.16 -3.42
N MET A 113 1.95 -9.10 -2.56
CA MET A 113 0.90 -10.12 -2.50
C MET A 113 -0.10 -9.99 -3.65
N ARG A 114 -0.50 -11.14 -4.21
CA ARG A 114 -1.58 -11.24 -5.19
C ARG A 114 -2.76 -12.00 -4.61
N ASN A 115 -3.98 -11.64 -5.00
CA ASN A 115 -5.18 -12.30 -4.50
C ASN A 115 -5.23 -13.79 -4.85
N SER A 116 -4.69 -14.16 -6.01
CA SER A 116 -4.62 -15.55 -6.49
C SER A 116 -3.67 -16.43 -5.67
N GLU A 117 -2.80 -15.83 -4.86
CA GLU A 117 -1.85 -16.56 -4.00
C GLU A 117 -2.44 -16.86 -2.61
N GLN A 118 -3.67 -16.43 -2.35
CA GLN A 118 -4.30 -16.51 -1.04
C GLN A 118 -5.36 -17.63 -1.04
N PRO A 119 -5.45 -18.41 0.05
CA PRO A 119 -6.50 -19.41 0.18
C PRO A 119 -7.90 -18.77 0.13
N GLU A 120 -8.85 -19.44 -0.52
CA GLU A 120 -10.19 -18.89 -0.76
C GLU A 120 -10.96 -18.67 0.56
N GLU A 121 -10.76 -19.57 1.52
CA GLU A 121 -11.35 -19.55 2.85
C GLU A 121 -10.92 -18.33 3.67
N ALA A 122 -9.75 -17.74 3.39
CA ALA A 122 -9.29 -16.53 4.08
C ALA A 122 -10.04 -15.27 3.62
N LYS A 123 -10.83 -15.36 2.54
CA LYS A 123 -11.58 -14.22 1.97
C LYS A 123 -10.70 -12.98 1.80
N SER A 124 -9.48 -13.23 1.32
CA SER A 124 -8.40 -12.25 1.23
C SER A 124 -8.52 -11.35 -0.01
N CYS A 125 -8.11 -10.09 0.13
CA CYS A 125 -8.15 -9.06 -0.92
C CYS A 125 -6.93 -8.11 -0.85
N ALA A 126 -5.73 -8.66 -0.85
CA ALA A 126 -4.50 -7.88 -0.65
C ALA A 126 -4.29 -6.78 -1.71
N GLN A 127 -4.62 -7.04 -2.99
CA GLN A 127 -4.40 -6.07 -4.07
C GLN A 127 -5.30 -4.84 -3.93
N GLU A 128 -6.58 -5.05 -3.62
CA GLU A 128 -7.57 -4.00 -3.42
C GLU A 128 -7.30 -3.22 -2.13
N LEU A 129 -6.84 -3.90 -1.07
CA LEU A 129 -6.41 -3.23 0.15
C LEU A 129 -5.21 -2.29 -0.11
N VAL A 130 -4.18 -2.75 -0.83
CA VAL A 130 -3.06 -1.88 -1.24
C VAL A 130 -3.59 -0.71 -2.08
N GLN A 131 -4.47 -0.99 -3.05
CA GLN A 131 -5.06 0.05 -3.90
C GLN A 131 -5.82 1.12 -3.09
N GLN A 132 -6.60 0.70 -2.09
CA GLN A 132 -7.32 1.60 -1.18
C GLN A 132 -6.31 2.48 -0.41
N VAL A 133 -5.41 1.85 0.36
CA VAL A 133 -4.53 2.57 1.30
C VAL A 133 -3.59 3.53 0.59
N LEU A 134 -2.99 3.14 -0.55
CA LEU A 134 -2.13 4.04 -1.31
C LEU A 134 -2.93 5.20 -1.93
N SER A 135 -4.15 4.93 -2.41
CA SER A 135 -5.04 5.98 -2.94
C SER A 135 -5.43 6.99 -1.87
N ASP A 136 -5.73 6.53 -0.66
CA ASP A 136 -6.11 7.38 0.47
C ASP A 136 -4.95 8.28 0.89
N GLY A 137 -3.74 7.73 0.97
CA GLY A 137 -2.52 8.49 1.22
C GLY A 137 -2.31 9.61 0.19
N TRP A 138 -2.33 9.28 -1.11
CA TRP A 138 -2.15 10.29 -2.17
C TRP A 138 -3.27 11.33 -2.19
N ARG A 139 -4.50 10.94 -1.84
CA ARG A 139 -5.66 11.85 -1.83
C ARG A 139 -5.61 12.86 -0.68
N GLU A 140 -5.02 12.49 0.45
CA GLU A 140 -4.70 13.40 1.55
C GLU A 140 -3.34 14.10 1.36
N ASN A 141 -2.77 14.03 0.15
CA ASN A 141 -1.51 14.65 -0.27
C ASN A 141 -0.27 14.19 0.52
N LEU A 142 -0.23 12.90 0.88
CA LEU A 142 0.93 12.29 1.50
C LEU A 142 1.90 11.69 0.49
N GLU A 143 3.16 11.63 0.91
CA GLU A 143 4.09 10.62 0.43
C GLU A 143 3.71 9.26 1.00
N VAL A 144 3.66 8.24 0.14
CA VAL A 144 3.32 6.87 0.53
C VAL A 144 4.46 5.94 0.16
N ALA A 145 4.96 5.18 1.13
CA ALA A 145 6.01 4.18 0.97
C ALA A 145 5.47 2.80 1.33
N GLY A 146 6.29 1.77 1.17
CA GLY A 146 5.90 0.47 1.70
C GLY A 146 6.92 -0.64 1.60
N GLU A 147 6.46 -1.85 1.91
CA GLU A 147 7.29 -3.04 2.10
C GLU A 147 6.58 -4.27 1.54
N ASN A 148 7.34 -5.32 1.22
CA ASN A 148 6.77 -6.65 1.11
C ASN A 148 6.50 -7.22 2.51
N ALA A 149 5.40 -7.95 2.67
CA ALA A 149 5.02 -8.55 3.96
C ALA A 149 5.80 -9.83 4.26
N LEU A 150 6.03 -10.67 3.24
CA LEU A 150 6.73 -11.94 3.35
C LEU A 150 7.97 -11.98 2.43
N PRO A 151 9.00 -12.78 2.76
CA PRO A 151 10.14 -13.00 1.88
C PRO A 151 9.70 -13.55 0.51
N ARG A 152 10.15 -12.91 -0.58
CA ARG A 152 9.84 -13.29 -1.97
C ARG A 152 11.04 -13.02 -2.86
N TYR A 153 11.45 -14.01 -3.66
CA TYR A 153 12.63 -13.92 -4.53
C TYR A 153 12.29 -14.08 -6.02
N ASP A 154 11.01 -14.29 -6.33
CA ASP A 154 10.47 -14.53 -7.66
C ASP A 154 10.04 -13.26 -8.41
N SER A 155 9.94 -13.37 -9.73
CA SER A 155 9.60 -12.25 -10.61
C SER A 155 8.19 -11.70 -10.38
N GLU A 156 7.27 -12.55 -9.94
CA GLU A 156 5.86 -12.26 -9.75
C GLU A 156 5.67 -11.30 -8.58
N GLY A 157 6.31 -11.59 -7.44
CA GLY A 157 6.33 -10.69 -6.29
C GLY A 157 6.97 -9.35 -6.62
N TYR A 158 8.12 -9.35 -7.31
CA TYR A 158 8.77 -8.11 -7.75
C TYR A 158 7.92 -7.30 -8.73
N ASN A 159 7.25 -7.95 -9.68
CA ASN A 159 6.36 -7.30 -10.63
C ASN A 159 5.14 -6.69 -9.96
N GLN A 160 4.60 -7.34 -8.92
CA GLN A 160 3.51 -6.81 -8.13
C GLN A 160 3.94 -5.57 -7.33
N ILE A 161 5.14 -5.59 -6.74
CA ILE A 161 5.74 -4.41 -6.09
C ILE A 161 5.93 -3.28 -7.10
N LEU A 162 6.48 -3.57 -8.29
CA LEU A 162 6.70 -2.57 -9.34
C LEU A 162 5.40 -1.94 -9.85
N LEU A 163 4.33 -2.74 -9.96
CA LEU A 163 3.00 -2.25 -10.28
C LEU A 163 2.51 -1.29 -9.18
N ASN A 164 2.60 -1.70 -7.91
CA ASN A 164 2.18 -0.85 -6.79
C ASN A 164 3.04 0.43 -6.65
N ALA A 165 4.34 0.36 -6.95
CA ALA A 165 5.25 1.49 -6.91
C ALA A 165 4.89 2.59 -7.93
N ARG A 166 4.35 2.20 -9.09
CA ARG A 166 3.89 3.09 -10.16
C ARG A 166 2.64 2.50 -10.81
N PRO A 167 1.45 2.70 -10.23
CA PRO A 167 0.23 2.02 -10.67
C PRO A 167 -0.26 2.42 -12.05
N ASN A 168 0.29 3.50 -12.63
CA ASN A 168 0.00 3.94 -13.99
C ASN A 168 1.25 3.97 -14.88
N GLY A 169 2.28 3.21 -14.50
CA GLY A 169 3.53 3.08 -15.25
C GLY A 169 4.43 4.31 -15.20
N VAL A 170 5.45 4.31 -16.07
CA VAL A 170 6.39 5.42 -16.22
C VAL A 170 5.81 6.52 -17.10
N ASN A 171 6.07 7.78 -16.74
CA ASN A 171 5.75 8.92 -17.58
C ASN A 171 7.01 9.38 -18.33
N LYS A 172 7.01 9.27 -19.67
CA LYS A 172 8.16 9.67 -20.50
C LYS A 172 8.36 11.19 -20.59
N LYS A 173 7.38 11.98 -20.17
CA LYS A 173 7.37 13.45 -20.30
C LYS A 173 7.60 14.17 -18.97
N GLY A 174 7.84 13.46 -17.87
CA GLY A 174 8.02 14.07 -16.55
C GLY A 174 7.72 13.09 -15.42
N PRO A 175 7.47 13.57 -14.19
CA PRO A 175 7.15 12.69 -13.08
C PRO A 175 5.84 11.91 -13.34
N PRO A 176 5.75 10.64 -12.89
CA PRO A 176 4.49 9.89 -12.92
C PRO A 176 3.44 10.56 -12.03
N LYS A 177 2.16 10.44 -12.43
CA LYS A 177 1.04 11.03 -11.68
C LYS A 177 0.93 10.46 -10.26
N LEU A 178 1.08 9.13 -10.16
CA LEU A 178 1.06 8.39 -8.90
C LEU A 178 2.35 7.57 -8.83
N ARG A 179 3.08 7.71 -7.72
CA ARG A 179 4.32 6.98 -7.45
C ARG A 179 4.52 6.88 -5.95
N MET A 180 4.90 5.70 -5.50
CA MET A 180 5.34 5.50 -4.12
C MET A 180 6.67 6.23 -3.88
N TYR A 181 6.80 6.84 -2.71
CA TYR A 181 8.01 7.53 -2.27
C TYR A 181 9.19 6.57 -2.10
N GLY A 182 8.94 5.34 -1.62
CA GLY A 182 9.99 4.35 -1.51
C GLY A 182 9.45 2.97 -1.23
N VAL A 183 10.27 1.96 -1.49
CA VAL A 183 10.01 0.58 -1.12
C VAL A 183 11.17 0.06 -0.29
N THR A 184 10.89 -0.52 0.88
CA THR A 184 11.88 -1.23 1.69
C THR A 184 11.65 -2.72 1.54
N TYR A 185 12.67 -3.44 1.07
CA TYR A 185 12.56 -4.88 0.83
C TYR A 185 12.94 -5.69 2.08
N LEU A 186 12.06 -6.60 2.47
CA LEU A 186 12.23 -7.56 3.56
C LEU A 186 12.73 -8.90 2.97
N ARG A 187 13.93 -9.38 3.27
CA ARG A 187 15.01 -8.82 4.10
C ARG A 187 16.35 -9.25 3.49
N LEU A 188 17.43 -8.55 3.85
CA LEU A 188 18.79 -9.03 3.63
C LEU A 188 19.00 -10.39 4.31
N THR A 189 19.22 -11.44 3.53
CA THR A 189 19.48 -12.82 3.99
C THR A 189 20.53 -13.48 3.09
N GLU A 190 21.11 -14.60 3.52
CA GLU A 190 21.97 -15.42 2.66
C GLU A 190 21.21 -15.92 1.42
N GLU A 191 19.92 -16.25 1.59
CA GLU A 191 19.03 -16.66 0.50
C GLU A 191 18.87 -15.59 -0.58
N LEU A 192 18.75 -14.30 -0.19
CA LEU A 192 18.73 -13.19 -1.15
C LEU A 192 20.02 -13.13 -1.99
N PHE A 193 21.17 -13.46 -1.39
CA PHE A 193 22.47 -13.42 -2.04
C PHE A 193 22.83 -14.68 -2.82
N GLN A 194 21.98 -15.71 -2.82
CA GLN A 194 22.14 -16.81 -3.77
C GLN A 194 22.11 -16.24 -5.19
N LYS A 195 23.03 -16.71 -6.05
CA LYS A 195 23.32 -16.10 -7.35
C LYS A 195 22.05 -15.79 -8.17
N GLN A 196 21.14 -16.76 -8.28
CA GLN A 196 19.89 -16.60 -9.04
C GLN A 196 18.97 -15.53 -8.42
N ASN A 197 18.72 -15.60 -7.10
CA ASN A 197 17.88 -14.63 -6.39
C ASN A 197 18.43 -13.21 -6.49
N PHE A 198 19.75 -13.06 -6.33
CA PHE A 198 20.40 -11.76 -6.40
C PHE A 198 20.45 -11.20 -7.84
N ASP A 199 20.58 -12.07 -8.85
CA ASP A 199 20.49 -11.68 -10.25
C ASP A 199 19.10 -11.09 -10.58
N ILE A 200 18.01 -11.73 -10.11
CA ILE A 200 16.64 -11.23 -10.27
C ILE A 200 16.43 -9.94 -9.45
N PHE A 201 16.92 -9.89 -8.22
CA PHE A 201 16.81 -8.70 -7.35
C PHE A 201 17.49 -7.47 -7.97
N LYS A 202 18.67 -7.63 -8.61
CA LYS A 202 19.33 -6.55 -9.35
C LYS A 202 18.46 -6.02 -10.49
N ILE A 203 17.76 -6.90 -11.22
CA ILE A 203 16.82 -6.49 -12.27
C ILE A 203 15.66 -5.73 -11.63
N PHE A 204 15.07 -6.23 -10.54
CA PHE A 204 14.02 -5.54 -9.80
C PHE A 204 14.45 -4.11 -9.39
N VAL A 205 15.64 -3.95 -8.79
CA VAL A 205 16.18 -2.63 -8.43
C VAL A 205 16.32 -1.73 -9.67
N LYS A 206 16.86 -2.25 -10.77
CA LYS A 206 16.97 -1.50 -12.04
C LYS A 206 15.61 -1.07 -12.57
N LYS A 207 14.57 -1.91 -12.44
CA LYS A 207 13.19 -1.57 -12.82
C LYS A 207 12.56 -0.57 -11.86
N MET A 208 12.82 -0.66 -10.56
CA MET A 208 12.41 0.36 -9.58
C MET A 208 12.98 1.73 -9.95
N HIS A 209 14.24 1.79 -10.40
CA HIS A 209 14.91 2.99 -10.89
C HIS A 209 14.52 3.40 -12.32
N ALA A 210 13.46 2.85 -12.89
CA ALA A 210 13.02 3.16 -14.26
C ALA A 210 14.12 2.96 -15.32
N ASN A 211 14.89 1.86 -15.19
CA ASN A 211 16.07 1.52 -15.99
C ASN A 211 17.21 2.56 -15.95
N GLN A 212 17.20 3.49 -15.00
CA GLN A 212 18.32 4.40 -14.76
C GLN A 212 19.36 3.74 -13.85
N ASP A 213 20.61 4.18 -13.98
CA ASP A 213 21.66 3.83 -13.03
C ASP A 213 21.37 4.45 -11.64
N LEU A 214 22.07 3.98 -10.62
CA LEU A 214 21.98 4.53 -9.27
C LEU A 214 22.22 6.04 -9.31
N CYS A 215 21.25 6.82 -8.82
CA CYS A 215 21.38 8.25 -8.65
C CYS A 215 21.65 8.55 -7.16
N PRO A 216 22.89 8.92 -6.76
CA PRO A 216 23.21 9.16 -5.36
C PRO A 216 22.62 10.47 -4.80
N ASP A 217 22.20 11.38 -5.68
CA ASP A 217 21.61 12.66 -5.32
C ASP A 217 20.07 12.58 -5.42
N PRO A 218 19.36 12.54 -4.28
CA PRO A 218 17.91 12.35 -4.25
C PRO A 218 17.10 13.49 -4.88
N GLU A 219 17.66 14.70 -4.92
CA GLU A 219 16.97 15.86 -5.47
C GLU A 219 16.78 15.73 -7.00
N LYS A 220 17.69 15.02 -7.69
CA LYS A 220 17.59 14.75 -9.13
C LYS A 220 16.38 13.91 -9.54
N TYR A 221 15.79 13.18 -8.60
CA TYR A 221 14.56 12.41 -8.82
C TYR A 221 13.42 12.82 -7.89
N TYR A 222 13.42 14.12 -7.54
CA TYR A 222 12.36 14.83 -6.81
C TYR A 222 12.16 14.33 -5.38
N HIS A 223 13.20 13.82 -4.73
CA HIS A 223 13.20 13.47 -3.31
C HIS A 223 13.90 14.55 -2.51
N TYR A 224 13.15 15.57 -2.12
CA TYR A 224 13.65 16.67 -1.31
C TYR A 224 13.53 16.36 0.17
N THR A 225 14.63 16.50 0.89
CA THR A 225 14.66 16.39 2.35
C THR A 225 15.03 17.75 2.94
N VAL A 226 14.00 18.55 3.17
CA VAL A 226 14.14 19.86 3.81
C VAL A 226 14.19 19.71 5.34
N PRO A 227 14.75 20.68 6.08
CA PRO A 227 14.64 20.73 7.53
C PRO A 227 13.19 20.56 7.98
N MET A 228 12.94 19.66 8.92
CA MET A 228 11.59 19.38 9.40
C MET A 228 10.97 20.62 10.04
N GLU A 229 9.77 20.97 9.59
CA GLU A 229 8.96 22.02 10.18
C GLU A 229 8.07 21.46 11.30
N ARG A 230 7.59 22.34 12.16
CA ARG A 230 6.66 21.96 13.23
C ARG A 230 5.35 21.45 12.62
N SER A 231 4.77 20.40 13.21
CA SER A 231 3.47 19.89 12.80
C SER A 231 2.40 20.99 12.75
N LYS A 232 1.57 20.97 11.71
CA LYS A 232 0.40 21.86 11.53
C LYS A 232 -0.57 21.70 12.71
N PRO A 233 -1.48 22.66 12.99
CA PRO A 233 -2.41 22.57 14.13
C PRO A 233 -3.17 21.24 14.22
N LYS A 234 -3.52 20.83 15.44
CA LYS A 234 -4.24 19.58 15.70
C LYS A 234 -5.58 19.58 14.95
N ILE A 235 -5.88 18.49 14.27
CA ILE A 235 -7.14 18.30 13.54
C ILE A 235 -8.16 17.70 14.52
N PRO A 236 -9.33 18.33 14.72
CA PRO A 236 -10.38 17.75 15.55
C PRO A 236 -10.82 16.38 15.03
N LEU A 237 -11.21 15.49 15.94
CA LEU A 237 -11.52 14.10 15.60
C LEU A 237 -12.69 14.00 14.62
N GLU A 238 -13.70 14.83 14.79
CA GLU A 238 -14.85 14.95 13.88
C GLU A 238 -14.42 15.27 12.45
N VAL A 239 -13.42 16.12 12.26
CA VAL A 239 -12.86 16.47 10.93
C VAL A 239 -12.00 15.34 10.37
N LEU A 240 -11.30 14.58 11.22
CA LEU A 240 -10.64 13.34 10.78
C LEU A 240 -11.67 12.33 10.30
N LEU A 241 -12.79 12.20 11.00
CA LEU A 241 -13.84 11.23 10.68
C LEU A 241 -14.67 11.60 9.45
N GLU A 242 -14.67 12.85 8.97
CA GLU A 242 -15.17 13.16 7.62
C GLU A 242 -14.44 12.37 6.53
N ALA A 243 -13.18 11.96 6.79
CA ALA A 243 -12.41 11.14 5.88
C ALA A 243 -12.94 9.70 5.75
N THR A 244 -13.86 9.26 6.62
CA THR A 244 -14.45 7.91 6.52
C THR A 244 -15.43 7.78 5.36
N LYS A 245 -15.83 8.89 4.73
CA LYS A 245 -16.68 8.86 3.53
C LYS A 245 -15.97 8.07 2.42
N PRO A 246 -16.57 6.98 1.91
CA PRO A 246 -15.95 6.16 0.87
C PRO A 246 -15.65 6.95 -0.38
N VAL A 247 -14.52 6.61 -1.00
CA VAL A 247 -14.09 7.20 -2.26
C VAL A 247 -13.57 6.12 -3.18
N LYS A 248 -13.82 6.28 -4.49
CA LYS A 248 -13.27 5.34 -5.46
C LYS A 248 -11.73 5.45 -5.46
N PRO A 249 -11.00 4.32 -5.32
CA PRO A 249 -9.55 4.32 -5.45
C PRO A 249 -9.09 4.79 -6.83
N TYR A 250 -7.85 5.26 -6.93
CA TYR A 250 -7.27 5.54 -8.25
C TYR A 250 -7.15 4.24 -9.06
N PRO A 251 -7.29 4.29 -10.40
CA PRO A 251 -7.21 3.09 -11.23
C PRO A 251 -5.77 2.57 -11.29
N TRP A 252 -5.60 1.25 -11.17
CA TRP A 252 -4.34 0.55 -11.42
C TRP A 252 -4.31 0.02 -12.85
N SER A 253 -3.13 -0.03 -13.45
CA SER A 253 -2.86 -0.88 -14.60
C SER A 253 -2.97 -2.36 -14.21
N GLU A 254 -3.29 -3.23 -15.17
CA GLU A 254 -3.38 -4.67 -14.92
C GLU A 254 -2.01 -5.30 -14.61
N VAL A 255 -0.95 -4.78 -15.25
CA VAL A 255 0.44 -5.23 -15.11
C VAL A 255 1.38 -4.04 -15.10
N THR A 256 2.56 -4.21 -14.51
CA THR A 256 3.63 -3.20 -14.59
C THR A 256 4.18 -3.11 -16.01
N ASP A 257 4.50 -1.90 -16.45
CA ASP A 257 5.21 -1.62 -17.71
C ASP A 257 6.73 -1.86 -17.60
N MET A 258 7.21 -2.19 -16.40
CA MET A 258 8.63 -2.35 -16.08
C MET A 258 8.92 -3.75 -15.53
N SER A 259 8.39 -4.79 -16.16
CA SER A 259 8.54 -6.18 -15.71
C SER A 259 10.00 -6.62 -15.52
N VAL A 260 10.23 -7.44 -14.50
CA VAL A 260 11.49 -8.16 -14.24
C VAL A 260 11.69 -9.33 -15.20
N SER A 261 10.62 -9.87 -15.79
CA SER A 261 10.75 -10.92 -16.79
C SER A 261 11.25 -10.37 -18.13
N GLU A 262 12.31 -10.99 -18.68
CA GLU A 262 12.93 -10.63 -19.98
C GLU A 262 11.98 -10.86 -21.17
N ALA A 263 10.89 -11.60 -20.96
CA ALA A 263 10.05 -12.14 -22.01
C ALA A 263 9.10 -11.12 -22.68
N THR A 264 8.85 -9.94 -22.10
CA THR A 264 7.93 -8.99 -22.74
C THR A 264 8.52 -8.37 -24.00
N GLY A 265 9.83 -8.17 -24.10
CA GLY A 265 10.45 -7.77 -25.37
C GLY A 265 10.27 -8.83 -26.45
N PHE A 266 10.66 -10.07 -26.13
CA PHE A 266 10.63 -11.17 -27.10
C PHE A 266 9.21 -11.58 -27.52
N PHE A 267 8.24 -11.63 -26.60
CA PHE A 267 6.86 -11.97 -26.97
C PHE A 267 6.15 -10.84 -27.71
N PHE A 268 6.36 -9.57 -27.37
CA PHE A 268 5.79 -8.46 -28.15
C PHE A 268 6.43 -8.36 -29.54
N ASP A 269 7.75 -8.58 -29.65
CA ASP A 269 8.45 -8.63 -30.94
C ASP A 269 8.00 -9.84 -31.77
N LEU A 270 7.84 -11.01 -31.15
CA LEU A 270 7.31 -12.20 -31.82
C LEU A 270 5.86 -12.00 -32.28
N LEU A 271 5.00 -11.38 -31.46
CA LEU A 271 3.61 -11.07 -31.82
C LEU A 271 3.56 -10.04 -32.97
N ALA A 272 4.42 -9.02 -32.93
CA ALA A 272 4.55 -8.02 -34.00
C ALA A 272 5.06 -8.63 -35.31
N ILE A 273 6.03 -9.55 -35.24
CA ILE A 273 6.53 -10.31 -36.39
C ILE A 273 5.42 -11.17 -36.98
N ILE A 274 4.69 -11.94 -36.15
CA ILE A 274 3.57 -12.78 -36.58
C ILE A 274 2.47 -11.94 -37.26
N LEU A 275 2.06 -10.82 -36.65
CA LEU A 275 1.08 -9.90 -37.22
C LEU A 275 1.56 -9.28 -38.54
N SER A 276 2.87 -8.98 -38.68
CA SER A 276 3.43 -8.47 -39.92
C SER A 276 3.41 -9.50 -41.06
N VAL A 277 3.65 -10.78 -40.75
CA VAL A 277 3.60 -11.90 -41.71
C VAL A 277 2.18 -12.13 -42.20
N PHE A 278 1.18 -12.10 -41.31
CA PHE A 278 -0.23 -12.20 -41.68
C PHE A 278 -0.73 -11.00 -42.51
N ARG A 279 -0.13 -9.82 -42.32
CA ARG A 279 -0.45 -8.62 -43.10
C ARG A 279 0.20 -8.62 -44.49
N LYS A 280 1.32 -9.33 -44.67
CA LYS A 280 2.01 -9.51 -45.96
C LYS A 280 1.37 -10.58 -46.85
N ASN A 281 0.72 -11.58 -46.26
CA ASN A 281 0.06 -12.68 -46.98
C ASN A 281 -1.41 -12.39 -47.36
N ARG A 282 -1.87 -11.13 -47.27
CA ARG A 282 -3.23 -10.69 -47.62
C ARG A 282 -3.28 -9.70 -48.80
N ASN A 283 -2.19 -9.53 -49.54
CA ASN A 283 -2.13 -8.78 -50.79
C ASN A 283 -1.70 -9.69 -51.94
#